data_AF-A0A427G898-F1
#
_entry.id   AF-A0A427G898-F1
#
_cell.length_a   1.000
_cell.length_b   1.000
_cell.length_c   1.000
_cell.angle_alpha   90.00
_cell.angle_beta   90.00
_cell.angle_gamma   90.00
#
_symmetry.space_group_name_H-M   'P 1'
#
loop_
_entity.id
_entity.type
_entity.pdbx_description
1 polymer ?
#
loop_
_entity_poly.entity_id
_entity_poly.type
_entity_poly.pdbx_seq_one_letter_code
_entity_poly.pdbx_strand_id
1 'polypeptide(L)' 'MRNIKTREGFEFWDRLNAIPRFSFLLAPSGTRIQKFEDISGNWIDVHEAQKVMDAAQDEINELRERLERLQPKAVVS' A
#
# COMPACT_ATOMS: atom_id res chain seq x y z
N MET A 1 2.88 16.82 -8.82
CA MET A 1 4.28 16.46 -9.17
C MET A 1 4.89 15.83 -7.93
N ARG A 2 5.47 14.63 -8.01
CA ARG A 2 5.96 13.89 -6.83
C ARG A 2 7.17 14.60 -6.19
N ASN A 3 7.18 14.81 -4.87
CA ASN A 3 8.33 15.38 -4.17
C ASN A 3 9.25 14.27 -3.64
N ILE A 4 10.27 13.93 -4.44
CA ILE A 4 11.22 12.85 -4.12
C ILE A 4 12.15 13.23 -2.95
N LYS A 5 12.34 14.53 -2.67
CA LYS A 5 13.24 14.99 -1.61
C LYS A 5 12.62 14.88 -0.22
N THR A 6 11.33 15.18 -0.09
CA THR A 6 10.62 15.12 1.20
C THR A 6 9.90 13.80 1.42
N ARG A 7 9.70 13.00 0.35
CA ARG A 7 8.85 11.80 0.33
C ARG A 7 7.40 12.04 0.74
N GLU A 8 6.97 13.29 0.76
CA GLU A 8 5.59 13.66 1.01
C GLU A 8 4.68 13.06 -0.07
N GLY A 9 3.63 12.35 0.37
CA GLY A 9 2.72 11.60 -0.50
C GLY A 9 3.21 10.18 -0.85
N PHE A 10 4.28 9.68 -0.21
CA PHE A 10 4.74 8.30 -0.34
C PHE A 10 4.50 7.45 0.90
N GLU A 11 3.77 7.95 1.90
CA GLU A 11 3.58 7.30 3.19
C GLU A 11 2.99 5.89 3.04
N PHE A 12 1.97 5.74 2.20
CA PHE A 12 1.38 4.43 1.88
C PHE A 12 2.32 3.56 1.03
N TRP A 13 3.07 4.15 0.12
CA TRP A 13 4.06 3.43 -0.67
C TRP A 13 5.19 2.87 0.20
N ASP A 14 5.63 3.63 1.19
CA ASP A 14 6.64 3.21 2.15
C ASP A 14 6.12 2.10 3.06
N ARG A 15 4.87 2.23 3.53
CA ARG A 15 4.20 1.17 4.29
C ARG A 15 4.06 -0.12 3.49
N LEU A 16 3.71 -0.05 2.21
CA LEU A 16 3.64 -1.20 1.32
C LEU A 16 5.00 -1.88 1.16
N ASN A 17 6.06 -1.09 0.98
CA ASN A 17 7.42 -1.61 0.81
C ASN A 17 8.05 -2.16 2.09
N ALA A 18 7.52 -1.79 3.25
CA ALA A 18 7.92 -2.31 4.55
C ALA A 18 7.28 -3.67 4.88
N ILE A 19 6.30 -4.15 4.10
CA ILE A 19 5.70 -5.47 4.29
C ILE A 19 6.78 -6.55 4.11
N PRO A 20 6.90 -7.51 5.05
CA PRO A 20 7.86 -8.60 4.92
C PRO A 20 7.70 -9.35 3.60
N ARG A 21 8.83 -9.59 2.94
CA ARG A 21 8.89 -10.34 1.69
C ARG A 21 9.17 -11.81 1.97
N PHE A 22 8.64 -12.66 1.10
CA PHE A 22 8.70 -14.10 1.24
C PHE A 22 9.12 -14.78 -0.06
N SER A 23 9.80 -15.89 0.13
CA SER A 23 10.15 -16.85 -0.92
C SER A 23 9.47 -18.18 -0.59
N PHE A 24 9.03 -18.89 -1.63
CA PHE A 24 8.41 -20.20 -1.52
C PHE A 24 9.30 -21.23 -2.20
N LEU A 25 9.83 -22.18 -1.42
CA LEU A 25 10.75 -23.19 -1.91
C LEU A 25 10.18 -24.58 -1.65
N LEU A 26 10.39 -25.51 -2.59
CA LEU A 26 10.06 -26.91 -2.39
C LEU A 26 11.05 -27.50 -1.36
N ALA A 27 10.54 -28.16 -0.32
CA ALA A 27 11.38 -28.84 0.64
C ALA A 27 12.22 -29.93 -0.04
N PRO A 28 13.41 -30.28 0.47
CA PRO A 28 14.27 -31.30 -0.15
C PRO A 28 13.59 -32.67 -0.32
N SER A 29 12.60 -32.99 0.51
CA SER A 29 11.79 -34.21 0.39
C SER A 29 10.84 -34.21 -0.81
N GLY A 30 10.63 -33.08 -1.49
CA GLY A 30 9.69 -32.92 -2.60
C GLY A 30 8.21 -32.93 -2.21
N THR A 31 7.88 -33.08 -0.93
CA THR A 31 6.51 -33.33 -0.46
C THR A 31 5.77 -32.09 0.02
N ARG A 32 6.46 -30.96 0.24
CA ARG A 32 5.83 -29.73 0.75
C ARG A 32 6.55 -28.48 0.26
N ILE A 33 5.82 -27.39 0.12
CA ILE A 33 6.36 -26.05 -0.09
C ILE A 33 6.56 -25.39 1.28
N GLN A 34 7.70 -24.74 1.46
CA GLN A 34 8.05 -23.99 2.66
C GLN A 34 8.09 -22.50 2.34
N LYS A 35 7.46 -21.70 3.20
CA LYS A 35 7.51 -20.24 3.19
C LYS A 35 8.73 -19.81 4.01
N PHE A 36 9.58 -18.98 3.43
CA PHE A 36 10.72 -18.38 4.11
C PHE A 36 10.59 -16.86 4.03
N GLU A 37 10.81 -16.19 5.16
CA GLU A 37 10.98 -14.74 5.17
C GLU A 37 12.33 -14.41 4.54
N ASP A 38 12.29 -13.64 3.46
CA ASP A 38 13.45 -13.37 2.64
C ASP A 38 13.27 -12.01 1.97
N ILE A 39 14.21 -11.10 2.21
CA ILE A 39 14.21 -9.77 1.60
C ILE A 39 14.39 -9.87 0.07
N SER A 40 14.98 -10.97 -0.43
CA SER A 40 15.17 -11.25 -1.86
C SER A 40 13.94 -11.85 -2.54
N GLY A 41 12.98 -12.37 -1.76
CA GLY A 41 11.70 -12.83 -2.29
C GLY A 41 10.87 -11.66 -2.81
N ASN A 42 9.98 -11.91 -3.78
CA ASN A 42 9.10 -10.86 -4.34
C ASN A 42 7.64 -11.00 -3.89
N TRP A 43 7.33 -11.97 -3.01
CA TRP A 43 5.98 -12.19 -2.53
C TRP A 43 5.75 -11.45 -1.22
N ILE A 44 4.66 -10.71 -1.12
CA ILE A 44 4.18 -10.11 0.11
C ILE A 44 2.84 -10.72 0.48
N ASP A 45 2.45 -10.61 1.74
CA ASP A 45 1.11 -11.04 2.16
C ASP A 45 0.05 -10.09 1.57
N VAL A 46 -0.90 -10.67 0.83
CA VAL A 46 -1.98 -9.90 0.18
C VAL A 46 -2.84 -9.18 1.20
N HIS A 47 -3.08 -9.80 2.37
CA HIS A 47 -3.90 -9.18 3.41
C HIS A 47 -3.21 -7.94 3.99
N GLU A 48 -1.90 -7.99 4.19
CA GLU A 48 -1.13 -6.83 4.65
C GLU A 48 -1.09 -5.72 3.59
N ALA A 49 -0.95 -6.07 2.31
CA ALA A 49 -1.02 -5.11 1.22
C ALA A 49 -2.40 -4.44 1.14
N GLN A 50 -3.47 -5.22 1.33
CA GLN A 50 -4.84 -4.73 1.34
C GLN A 50 -5.06 -3.67 2.43
N LYS A 51 -4.59 -3.90 3.66
CA LYS A 51 -4.69 -2.91 4.75
C LYS A 51 -4.07 -1.56 4.39
N VAL A 52 -2.96 -1.55 3.66
CA VAL A 52 -2.31 -0.31 3.22
C VAL A 52 -3.17 0.41 2.17
N MET A 53 -3.75 -0.34 1.23
CA MET A 53 -4.62 0.20 0.20
C MET A 53 -5.93 0.75 0.77
N ASP A 54 -6.55 0.04 1.71
CA ASP A 54 -7.78 0.48 2.36
C ASP A 54 -7.54 1.81 3.09
N ALA A 55 -6.46 1.91 3.86
CA ALA A 55 -6.09 3.15 4.54
C ALA A 55 -5.83 4.32 3.58
N ALA A 56 -5.22 4.05 2.41
CA ALA A 56 -5.02 5.07 1.39
C ALA A 56 -6.35 5.52 0.76
N GLN A 57 -7.28 4.59 0.56
CA GLN A 57 -8.60 4.89 0.02
C GLN A 57 -9.44 5.71 1.00
N ASP A 58 -9.36 5.41 2.29
CA ASP A 58 -10.02 6.17 3.35
C ASP A 58 -9.52 7.62 3.38
N GLU A 59 -8.20 7.85 3.35
CA GLU A 59 -7.65 9.21 3.31
C GLU A 59 -8.06 9.97 2.04
N ILE A 60 -8.08 9.30 0.88
CA ILE A 60 -8.58 9.89 -0.37
C ILE A 60 -10.06 10.31 -0.22
N ASN A 61 -10.88 9.47 0.41
CA ASN A 61 -12.29 9.78 0.63
C ASN A 61 -12.46 10.98 1.57
N GLU A 62 -11.74 11.02 2.69
CA GLU A 62 -11.75 12.15 3.62
C GLU A 62 -11.31 13.46 2.95
N LEU A 63 -10.27 13.42 2.13
CA LEU A 63 -9.78 14.57 1.36
C LEU A 63 -10.81 15.04 0.34
N ARG A 64 -11.49 14.12 -0.36
CA ARG A 64 -12.56 14.44 -1.30
C ARG A 64 -13.74 15.11 -0.59
N GLU A 65 -14.19 14.56 0.53
CA GLU A 65 -15.25 15.17 1.33
C GLU A 65 -14.86 16.56 1.84
N ARG A 66 -13.61 16.73 2.28
CA ARG A 66 -13.10 18.04 2.72
C ARG A 66 -13.07 19.04 1.57
N LEU A 67 -12.63 18.63 0.38
CA LEU A 67 -12.64 19.47 -0.81
C LEU A 67 -14.06 19.86 -1.21
N GLU A 68 -15.02 18.92 -1.19
CA GLU A 68 -16.43 19.20 -1.47
C GLU A 68 -17.04 20.21 -0.49
N ARG A 69 -16.68 20.13 0.80
CA ARG A 69 -17.12 21.10 1.82
C ARG A 69 -16.51 22.49 1.63
N LEU A 70 -15.27 22.56 1.13
CA LEU A 70 -14.53 23.81 0.96
C LEU A 70 -14.77 24.48 -0.39
N GLN A 71 -15.16 23.72 -1.42
CA GLN A 71 -15.59 24.33 -2.68
C GLN A 71 -16.94 25.00 -2.45
N PRO A 72 -17.05 26.34 -2.57
CA PRO A 72 -18.37 26.95 -2.65
C PRO A 72 -19.06 26.32 -3.85
N LYS A 73 -20.26 25.75 -3.65
CA LYS A 73 -21.16 25.39 -4.76
C LYS A 73 -21.09 26.57 -5.72
N ALA A 74 -20.47 26.37 -6.89
CA ALA A 74 -20.44 27.40 -7.91
C ALA A 74 -21.90 27.77 -8.12
N VAL A 75 -22.27 28.98 -7.72
CA VAL A 75 -23.58 29.54 -8.00
C VAL A 75 -23.56 29.67 -9.51
N VAL A 76 -24.13 28.68 -10.19
CA VAL A 76 -24.36 28.74 -11.63
C VAL A 76 -25.39 29.85 -11.80
N SER A 77 -24.92 31.03 -12.16
CA SER A 77 -25.72 32.18 -12.61
C SER A 77 -26.20 31.95 -14.03
#